data_AF-A0A6N7IRT6-F1
#
_entry.id   AF-A0A6N7IRT6-F1
#
_cell.length_a   1.000
_cell.length_b   1.000
_cell.length_c   1.000
_cell.angle_alpha   90.00
_cell.angle_beta   90.00
_cell.angle_gamma   90.00
#
_symmetry.space_group_name_H-M   'P 1'
#
loop_
_entity.id
_entity.type
_entity.pdbx_description
1 polymer ?
#
loop_
_entity_poly.entity_id
_entity_poly.type
_entity_poly.pdbx_seq_one_letter_code
_entity_poly.pdbx_strand_id
1 'polypeptide(L)'
;MVEIEYFHLSSGKEPVKDFINALSAKDKSRIFRGFSLLEEFWPRLGQPHVKNITGEPSLWELRVQGNRNTFRIFFGHGKGKIVLLHAITKKGQRIPLKDIRLAAERLRQWKEA
;
A
#
# COMPACT_ATOMS: atom_id res chain seq x y z
N MET A 1 -3.43 -2.49 -17.77
CA MET A 1 -3.03 -2.75 -16.38
C MET A 1 -1.93 -1.78 -16.02
N VAL A 2 -1.94 -1.22 -14.82
CA VAL A 2 -0.86 -0.36 -14.32
C VAL A 2 0.24 -1.23 -13.70
N GLU A 3 1.49 -0.83 -13.85
CA GLU A 3 2.62 -1.51 -13.22
C GLU A 3 2.65 -1.16 -11.71
N ILE A 4 2.83 -2.17 -10.86
CA ILE A 4 3.07 -2.00 -9.43
C ILE A 4 4.53 -2.31 -9.13
N GLU A 5 5.19 -1.40 -8.41
CA GLU A 5 6.53 -1.61 -7.87
C GLU A 5 6.59 -1.41 -6.35
N TYR A 6 7.61 -1.99 -5.73
CA TYR A 6 7.87 -1.84 -4.30
C TYR A 6 8.79 -0.64 -4.07
N PHE A 7 8.45 0.20 -3.11
CA PHE A 7 9.38 1.19 -2.60
C PHE A 7 10.57 0.47 -1.94
N HIS A 8 11.78 0.91 -2.25
CA HIS A 8 13.00 0.44 -1.61
C HIS A 8 13.67 1.57 -0.82
N LEU A 9 14.21 1.23 0.35
CA LEU A 9 15.07 2.13 1.11
C LEU A 9 16.45 2.21 0.44
N SER A 10 17.24 3.23 0.81
CA SER A 10 18.66 3.32 0.40
C SER A 10 19.49 2.11 0.82
N SER A 11 19.05 1.38 1.84
CA SER A 11 19.64 0.11 2.30
C SER A 11 19.25 -1.11 1.45
N GLY A 12 18.42 -0.94 0.41
CA GLY A 12 17.90 -2.02 -0.44
C GLY A 12 16.70 -2.79 0.13
N LYS A 13 16.26 -2.48 1.36
CA LYS A 13 15.08 -3.12 1.95
C LYS A 13 13.80 -2.65 1.27
N GLU A 14 12.85 -3.57 1.09
CA GLU A 14 11.55 -3.32 0.47
C GLU A 14 10.43 -3.48 1.53
N PRO A 15 10.02 -2.42 2.25
CA PRO A 15 9.23 -2.55 3.47
C PRO A 15 7.90 -3.30 3.29
N VAL A 16 7.21 -3.10 2.16
CA VAL A 16 5.94 -3.79 1.88
C VAL A 16 6.18 -5.26 1.55
N LYS A 17 7.25 -5.59 0.82
CA LYS A 17 7.59 -6.98 0.49
C LYS A 17 8.01 -7.74 1.73
N ASP A 18 8.85 -7.15 2.57
CA ASP A 18 9.26 -7.70 3.87
C ASP A 18 8.05 -7.95 4.77
N PHE A 19 7.12 -6.98 4.83
CA PHE A 19 5.86 -7.12 5.56
C PHE A 19 5.04 -8.32 5.06
N ILE A 20 4.82 -8.42 3.74
CA ILE A 20 4.06 -9.52 3.14
C ILE A 20 4.74 -10.86 3.42
N ASN A 21 6.07 -10.91 3.34
CA ASN A 21 6.84 -12.14 3.54
C ASN A 21 6.69 -12.74 4.94
N ALA A 22 6.47 -11.90 5.95
CA ALA A 22 6.22 -12.32 7.33
C ALA A 22 4.81 -12.87 7.60
N LEU A 23 3.87 -12.78 6.64
CA LEU A 23 2.48 -13.22 6.81
C LEU A 23 2.28 -14.70 6.48
N SER A 24 1.14 -15.25 6.90
CA SER A 24 0.69 -16.58 6.47
C SER A 24 0.44 -16.62 4.96
N ALA A 25 0.61 -17.78 4.33
CA ALA A 25 0.35 -17.96 2.89
C ALA A 25 -1.07 -17.51 2.48
N LYS A 26 -2.06 -17.74 3.35
CA LYS A 26 -3.45 -17.36 3.13
C LYS A 26 -3.65 -15.84 3.09
N ASP A 27 -2.94 -15.11 3.94
CA ASP A 27 -3.00 -13.64 3.97
C ASP A 27 -2.18 -13.02 2.84
N LYS A 28 -1.01 -13.59 2.50
CA LYS A 28 -0.26 -13.21 1.30
C LYS A 28 -1.15 -13.31 0.05
N SER A 29 -1.82 -14.44 -0.14
CA SER A 29 -2.73 -14.67 -1.27
C SER A 29 -3.85 -13.63 -1.38
N ARG A 30 -4.38 -13.14 -0.25
CA ARG A 30 -5.38 -12.06 -0.25
C ARG A 30 -4.80 -10.72 -0.67
N ILE A 31 -3.60 -10.40 -0.20
CA ILE A 31 -2.92 -9.16 -0.56
C ILE A 31 -2.61 -9.16 -2.05
N PHE A 32 -2.08 -10.26 -2.60
CA PHE A 32 -1.82 -10.38 -4.03
C PHE A 32 -3.08 -10.26 -4.88
N ARG A 33 -4.22 -10.83 -4.46
CA ARG A 33 -5.51 -10.55 -5.12
C ARG A 33 -5.87 -9.07 -5.09
N GLY A 34 -5.60 -8.39 -3.97
CA GLY A 34 -5.77 -6.94 -3.87
C GLY A 34 -4.87 -6.16 -4.85
N PHE A 35 -3.64 -6.61 -5.05
CA PHE A 35 -2.73 -6.04 -6.04
C PHE A 35 -3.24 -6.25 -7.46
N SER A 36 -3.70 -7.46 -7.82
CA SER A 36 -4.28 -7.70 -9.14
C SER A 36 -5.49 -6.81 -9.43
N LEU A 37 -6.39 -6.62 -8.44
CA LEU A 37 -7.49 -5.66 -8.58
C LEU A 37 -6.99 -4.23 -8.79
N LEU A 38 -5.95 -3.83 -8.07
CA LEU A 38 -5.37 -2.50 -8.21
C LEU A 38 -4.71 -2.31 -9.58
N GLU A 39 -3.95 -3.29 -10.07
CA GLU A 39 -3.32 -3.29 -11.40
C GLU A 39 -4.35 -3.20 -12.53
N GLU A 40 -5.46 -3.90 -12.40
CA GLU A 40 -6.50 -3.98 -13.42
C GLU A 40 -7.40 -2.74 -13.44
N PHE A 41 -7.80 -2.26 -12.26
CA PHE A 41 -8.88 -1.28 -12.15
C PHE A 41 -8.42 0.12 -11.75
N TRP A 42 -7.17 0.35 -11.35
CA TRP A 42 -6.69 1.72 -11.08
C TRP A 42 -6.72 2.60 -12.35
N PRO A 43 -7.14 3.88 -12.26
CA PRO A 43 -7.55 4.65 -11.08
C PRO A 43 -9.05 4.59 -10.75
N ARG A 44 -9.83 3.74 -11.43
CA ARG A 44 -11.28 3.59 -11.21
C ARG A 44 -11.63 2.76 -9.96
N LEU A 45 -10.67 2.01 -9.41
CA LEU A 45 -10.88 1.24 -8.18
C LEU A 45 -11.09 2.19 -7.00
N GLY A 46 -12.30 2.23 -6.47
CA GLY A 46 -12.69 3.03 -5.32
C GLY A 46 -12.98 2.20 -4.06
N GLN A 47 -13.79 2.75 -3.16
CA GLN A 47 -14.24 2.03 -1.97
C GLN A 47 -15.11 0.80 -2.36
N PRO A 48 -15.05 -0.31 -1.60
CA PRO A 48 -14.36 -0.47 -0.32
C PRO A 48 -12.87 -0.82 -0.42
N HIS A 49 -12.34 -1.03 -1.62
CA HIS A 49 -10.97 -1.53 -1.84
C HIS A 49 -9.91 -0.45 -1.71
N VAL A 50 -10.15 0.73 -2.25
CA VAL A 50 -9.19 1.83 -2.27
C VAL A 50 -9.80 3.06 -1.63
N LYS A 51 -8.98 3.80 -0.89
CA LYS A 51 -9.38 5.07 -0.29
C LYS A 51 -8.20 6.04 -0.27
N ASN A 52 -8.44 7.31 -0.59
CA ASN A 52 -7.46 8.37 -0.40
C ASN A 52 -7.23 8.64 1.11
N ILE A 53 -5.98 8.92 1.49
CA ILE A 53 -5.66 9.32 2.86
C ILE A 53 -5.99 10.80 3.05
N THR A 54 -6.93 11.08 3.96
CA THR A 54 -7.34 12.45 4.28
C THR A 54 -6.13 13.29 4.71
N GLY A 55 -5.95 14.44 4.07
CA GLY A 55 -4.83 15.35 4.31
C GLY A 55 -3.58 15.06 3.47
N GLU A 56 -3.55 13.97 2.69
CA GLU A 56 -2.42 13.57 1.84
C GLU A 56 -2.89 13.33 0.39
N PRO A 57 -2.88 14.36 -0.48
CA PRO A 57 -3.53 14.32 -1.80
C PRO A 57 -3.03 13.22 -2.74
N SER A 58 -1.76 12.82 -2.62
CA SER A 58 -1.15 11.79 -3.47
C SER A 58 -1.03 10.42 -2.80
N LEU A 59 -1.53 10.27 -1.56
CA LEU A 59 -1.38 9.03 -0.79
C LEU A 59 -2.71 8.29 -0.69
N TRP A 60 -2.66 6.99 -0.97
CA TRP A 60 -3.82 6.11 -1.01
C TRP A 60 -3.58 4.88 -0.15
N GLU A 61 -4.66 4.24 0.30
CA GLU A 61 -4.61 2.92 0.92
C GLU A 61 -5.37 1.89 0.08
N LEU A 62 -4.75 0.74 -0.13
CA LEU A 62 -5.43 -0.50 -0.51
C LEU A 62 -5.87 -1.24 0.75
N ARG A 63 -7.15 -1.58 0.81
CA ARG A 63 -7.84 -2.19 1.94
C ARG A 63 -8.06 -3.66 1.64
N VAL A 64 -7.33 -4.52 2.36
CA VAL A 64 -7.43 -5.98 2.20
C VAL A 64 -7.97 -6.58 3.50
N GLN A 65 -9.09 -7.30 3.41
CA GLN A 65 -9.71 -7.96 4.56
C GLN A 65 -9.23 -9.42 4.64
N GLY A 66 -8.55 -9.76 5.73
CA GLY A 66 -8.26 -11.13 6.14
C GLY A 66 -9.36 -11.70 7.04
N ASN A 67 -9.21 -12.96 7.47
CA ASN A 67 -10.19 -13.59 8.37
C ASN A 67 -10.22 -12.95 9.76
N ARG A 68 -9.03 -12.68 10.32
CA ARG A 68 -8.86 -12.10 11.67
C ARG A 68 -8.23 -10.71 11.65
N ASN A 69 -7.50 -10.42 10.56
CA ASN A 69 -6.69 -9.23 10.41
C ASN A 69 -7.20 -8.41 9.24
N THR A 70 -7.03 -7.11 9.33
CA THR A 70 -7.29 -6.19 8.22
C THR A 70 -5.97 -5.53 7.83
N PHE A 71 -5.59 -5.61 6.57
CA PHE A 71 -4.34 -5.04 6.07
C PHE A 71 -4.61 -3.72 5.36
N ARG A 72 -3.68 -2.78 5.54
CA ARG A 72 -3.61 -1.53 4.77
C ARG A 72 -2.26 -1.45 4.10
N ILE A 73 -2.26 -1.31 2.79
CA ILE A 73 -1.07 -1.09 1.99
C ILE A 73 -1.17 0.33 1.47
N PHE A 74 -0.28 1.20 1.94
CA PHE A 74 -0.18 2.57 1.48
C PHE A 74 0.56 2.60 0.15
N PHE A 75 0.02 3.33 -0.80
CA PHE A 75 0.59 3.46 -2.12
C PHE A 75 0.44 4.88 -2.66
N GLY A 76 1.31 5.23 -3.60
CA GLY A 76 1.18 6.42 -4.43
C GLY A 76 1.21 6.04 -5.90
N HIS A 77 1.03 7.04 -6.77
CA HIS A 77 1.09 6.84 -8.21
C HIS A 77 1.83 8.01 -8.88
N GLY A 78 2.42 7.74 -10.04
CA GLY A 78 3.18 8.71 -10.83
C GLY A 78 3.92 8.02 -11.97
N LYS A 79 4.34 8.77 -13.00
CA LYS A 79 5.11 8.23 -14.14
C LYS A 79 4.48 6.96 -14.79
N GLY A 80 3.15 6.82 -14.75
CA GLY A 80 2.43 5.65 -15.28
C GLY A 80 2.46 4.40 -14.39
N LYS A 81 2.93 4.49 -13.14
CA LYS A 81 3.09 3.39 -12.20
C LYS A 81 2.42 3.65 -10.85
N ILE A 82 2.25 2.57 -10.08
CA ILE A 82 1.93 2.59 -8.65
C ILE A 82 3.14 2.14 -7.86
N VAL A 83 3.44 2.83 -6.75
CA VAL A 83 4.48 2.44 -5.80
C VAL A 83 3.86 2.04 -4.47
N LEU A 84 4.22 0.86 -3.96
CA LEU A 84 3.82 0.38 -2.64
C LEU A 84 4.81 0.86 -1.58
N LEU A 85 4.35 1.68 -0.64
CA LEU A 85 5.21 2.49 0.23
C LEU A 85 5.37 1.93 1.63
N HIS A 86 4.27 1.49 2.24
CA HIS A 86 4.23 1.03 3.62
C HIS A 86 3.03 0.10 3.82
N ALA A 87 3.10 -0.80 4.80
CA ALA A 87 2.00 -1.70 5.08
C ALA A 87 1.85 -1.94 6.58
N ILE A 88 0.60 -2.07 7.03
CA ILE A 88 0.27 -2.35 8.43
C ILE A 88 -0.84 -3.39 8.57
N THR A 89 -0.75 -4.16 9.66
CA THR A 89 -1.88 -4.92 10.19
C THR A 89 -2.70 -4.01 11.10
N LYS A 90 -3.89 -3.63 10.65
CA LYS A 90 -4.78 -2.73 11.37
C LYS A 90 -5.51 -3.48 12.48
N LYS A 91 -5.25 -3.06 13.72
CA LYS A 91 -5.93 -3.57 14.94
C LYS A 91 -6.99 -2.62 15.52
N GLY A 92 -6.98 -1.35 15.13
CA GLY A 92 -7.91 -0.32 15.61
C GLY A 92 -8.64 0.41 14.49
N GLN A 93 -9.68 1.19 14.84
CA GLN A 93 -10.51 1.91 13.86
C GLN A 93 -9.73 2.96 13.05
N ARG A 94 -8.81 3.70 13.69
CA ARG A 94 -8.02 4.77 13.04
C ARG A 94 -6.66 4.29 12.57
N ILE A 95 -6.13 4.92 11.51
CA ILE A 95 -4.77 4.68 11.04
C ILE A 95 -3.84 5.52 11.92
N PRO A 96 -2.77 4.96 12.51
CA PRO A 96 -1.85 5.77 13.30
C PRO A 96 -1.19 6.85 12.44
N LEU A 97 -1.12 8.08 12.95
CA LEU A 97 -0.54 9.22 12.22
C LEU A 97 0.92 8.98 11.81
N LYS A 98 1.69 8.23 12.61
CA LYS A 98 3.08 7.87 12.30
C LYS A 98 3.21 7.07 11.00
N ASP A 99 2.26 6.17 10.73
CA ASP A 99 2.28 5.32 9.54
C ASP A 99 1.91 6.12 8.28
N ILE A 100 0.99 7.08 8.42
CA ILE A 100 0.64 8.04 7.36
C ILE A 100 1.85 8.89 7.01
N ARG A 101 2.48 9.54 8.02
CA ARG A 101 3.66 10.39 7.81
C ARG A 101 4.81 9.62 7.17
N LEU A 102 5.06 8.39 7.61
CA LEU A 102 6.10 7.54 7.03
C LEU A 102 5.81 7.19 5.57
N ALA A 103 4.57 6.88 5.23
CA ALA A 103 4.19 6.59 3.85
C ALA A 103 4.28 7.86 2.96
N ALA A 104 3.89 9.02 3.47
CA ALA A 104 4.02 10.30 2.76
C ALA A 104 5.49 10.68 2.50
N GLU A 105 6.37 10.49 3.49
CA GLU A 105 7.82 10.68 3.33
C GLU A 105 8.40 9.79 2.24
N ARG A 106 8.08 8.48 2.25
CA ARG A 106 8.53 7.54 1.22
C ARG A 106 8.02 7.91 -0.16
N LEU A 107 6.80 8.43 -0.26
CA LEU A 107 6.25 8.88 -1.53
C LEU A 107 7.02 10.08 -2.10
N ARG A 108 7.42 11.03 -1.25
CA ARG A 108 8.28 12.14 -1.66
C ARG A 108 9.63 11.63 -2.17
N GLN A 109 10.29 10.76 -1.40
CA GLN A 109 11.57 10.15 -1.80
C GLN A 109 11.47 9.44 -3.15
N TRP A 110 10.38 8.71 -3.39
CA TRP A 110 10.15 8.03 -4.66
C TRP A 110 9.92 8.99 -5.84
N LYS A 111 9.24 10.11 -5.62
CA LYS A 111 9.01 11.11 -6.67
C LYS A 111 10.29 11.87 -7.05
N GLU A 112 11.21 12.02 -6.10
CA GLU A 112 12.50 12.71 -6.26
C GLU A 112 13.59 11.81 -6.87
N ALA A 113 13.38 10.49 -6.91
CA ALA A 113 14.23 9.51 -7.59
C ALA A 113 13.96 9.46 -9.11
#